data_AF-A0A7X7L616-F1
#
_entry.id   AF-A0A7X7L616-F1
#
_cell.length_a   1.000
_cell.length_b   1.000
_cell.length_c   1.000
_cell.angle_alpha   90.00
_cell.angle_beta   90.00
_cell.angle_gamma   90.00
#
_symmetry.space_group_name_H-M   'P 1'
#
loop_
_entity.id
_entity.type
_entity.pdbx_description
1 polymer ?
#
loop_
_entity_poly.entity_id
_entity_poly.type
_entity_poly.pdbx_seq_one_letter_code
_entity_poly.pdbx_strand_id
1 'polypeptide(L)'
;MIFNLSRPKSMLPSSYFWTWDQSTNWVLDDPGIVNFGSWNKYLKKPETYVEDYKRLTDMALSLDIKGIVIWGFLRDSHGGIEYAKKVASYAKSKGVSIMPGVGTTHYGGVYYEGNNKYNINTFLHANPECGAVVSKEPGAKRAHH
;
A
#
# COMPACT_ATOMS: atom_id res chain seq x y z
N MET A 1 -4.75 -18.03 11.60
CA MET A 1 -5.91 -18.94 11.59
C MET A 1 -6.04 -19.51 10.18
N ILE A 2 -6.05 -20.83 9.99
CA ILE A 2 -6.25 -21.39 8.64
C ILE A 2 -7.75 -21.56 8.46
N PHE A 3 -8.34 -20.79 7.54
CA PHE A 3 -9.75 -20.95 7.18
C PHE A 3 -9.91 -22.20 6.32
N ASN A 4 -10.94 -23.00 6.58
CA ASN A 4 -11.31 -24.12 5.72
C ASN A 4 -12.27 -23.62 4.64
N LEU A 5 -11.71 -23.08 3.55
CA LEU A 5 -12.45 -22.48 2.45
C LEU A 5 -12.21 -23.30 1.18
N SER A 6 -13.24 -23.39 0.34
CA SER A 6 -13.11 -23.97 -0.99
C SER A 6 -13.19 -22.86 -2.03
N ARG A 7 -12.30 -22.92 -3.01
CA ARG A 7 -12.30 -22.05 -4.19
C ARG A 7 -12.16 -22.94 -5.42
N PRO A 8 -13.00 -22.78 -6.46
CA PRO A 8 -12.79 -23.44 -7.72
C PRO A 8 -11.38 -23.15 -8.25
N LYS A 9 -10.79 -24.12 -8.95
CA LYS A 9 -9.47 -23.95 -9.56
C LYS A 9 -9.47 -22.68 -10.43
N SER A 10 -8.53 -21.78 -10.17
CA SER A 10 -8.41 -20.56 -10.96
C SER A 10 -8.11 -20.89 -12.42
N MET A 11 -8.78 -20.22 -13.35
CA MET A 11 -8.39 -20.25 -14.77
C MET A 11 -7.17 -19.37 -15.05
N LEU A 12 -6.83 -18.47 -14.13
CA LEU A 12 -5.65 -17.61 -14.24
C LEU A 12 -4.44 -18.30 -13.59
N PRO A 13 -3.23 -18.18 -14.19
CA PRO A 13 -2.01 -18.74 -13.58
C PRO A 13 -1.73 -18.20 -12.17
N SER A 14 -2.13 -16.96 -11.92
CA SER A 14 -1.98 -16.29 -10.63
C SER A 14 -3.14 -15.33 -10.38
N SER A 15 -3.52 -15.19 -9.13
CA SER A 15 -4.47 -14.17 -8.67
C SER A 15 -3.94 -13.52 -7.40
N TYR A 16 -4.25 -12.24 -7.24
CA TYR A 16 -3.78 -11.41 -6.15
C TYR A 16 -4.96 -10.63 -5.56
N PHE A 17 -4.93 -10.39 -4.26
CA PHE A 17 -5.78 -9.35 -3.68
C PHE A 17 -5.21 -7.97 -4.02
N TRP A 18 -6.07 -7.04 -4.42
CA TRP A 18 -5.72 -5.64 -4.61
C TRP A 18 -6.23 -4.85 -3.42
N THR A 19 -5.32 -4.22 -2.66
CA THR A 19 -5.70 -3.51 -1.44
C THR A 19 -5.02 -2.16 -1.31
N TRP A 20 -5.57 -1.37 -0.40
CA TRP A 20 -4.99 -0.15 0.11
C TRP A 20 -4.67 -0.31 1.60
N ASP A 21 -3.52 0.18 2.05
CA ASP A 21 -3.09 0.12 3.46
C ASP A 21 -4.15 0.67 4.41
N GLN A 22 -4.72 1.83 4.08
CA GLN A 22 -5.67 2.52 4.97
C GLN A 22 -7.02 1.82 5.14
N SER A 23 -7.51 1.10 4.13
CA SER A 23 -8.87 0.55 4.10
C SER A 23 -8.94 -0.98 4.09
N THR A 24 -7.79 -1.65 4.24
CA THR A 24 -7.76 -3.09 4.53
C THR A 24 -8.10 -3.30 6.00
N ASN A 25 -9.35 -3.63 6.32
CA ASN A 25 -9.82 -3.73 7.70
C ASN A 25 -10.15 -5.18 8.07
N TRP A 26 -9.31 -5.78 8.90
CA TRP A 26 -9.47 -7.12 9.48
C TRP A 26 -9.39 -7.10 11.01
N VAL A 27 -8.78 -6.07 11.59
CA VAL A 27 -8.94 -5.64 12.98
C VAL A 27 -10.10 -4.64 13.01
N LEU A 28 -11.25 -5.08 13.50
CA LEU A 28 -12.52 -4.34 13.37
C LEU A 28 -12.81 -3.41 14.55
N ASP A 29 -11.97 -3.43 15.57
CA ASP A 29 -12.08 -2.65 16.81
C ASP A 29 -11.08 -1.48 16.89
N ASP A 30 -10.30 -1.23 15.83
CA ASP A 30 -9.45 -0.04 15.75
C ASP A 30 -10.32 1.21 15.45
N PRO A 31 -10.29 2.26 16.29
CA PRO A 31 -11.09 3.47 16.06
C PRO A 31 -10.69 4.25 14.80
N GLY A 32 -9.51 3.97 14.22
CA GLY A 32 -8.98 4.59 13.02
C GLY A 32 -9.44 3.94 11.71
N ILE A 33 -10.41 3.03 11.73
CA ILE A 33 -10.91 2.33 10.53
C ILE A 33 -11.39 3.32 9.45
N VAL A 34 -10.96 3.07 8.22
CA VAL A 34 -11.39 3.81 7.02
C VAL A 34 -12.06 2.84 6.05
N ASN A 35 -13.33 3.08 5.71
CA ASN A 35 -14.13 2.14 4.91
C ASN A 35 -14.33 2.54 3.44
N PHE A 36 -13.76 3.66 3.01
CA PHE A 36 -13.98 4.18 1.66
C PHE A 36 -12.79 5.00 1.17
N GLY A 37 -12.77 5.25 -0.14
CA GLY A 37 -11.84 6.17 -0.78
C GLY A 37 -10.46 5.60 -1.05
N SER A 38 -9.71 6.36 -1.84
CA SER A 38 -8.29 6.17 -2.09
C SER A 38 -7.54 7.40 -1.59
N TRP A 39 -6.23 7.27 -1.35
CA TRP A 39 -5.37 8.38 -0.95
C TRP A 39 -5.64 8.98 0.45
N ASN A 40 -6.38 8.28 1.31
CA ASN A 40 -6.65 8.81 2.65
C ASN A 40 -5.41 8.78 3.56
N LYS A 41 -5.51 9.54 4.65
CA LYS A 41 -4.63 9.37 5.81
C LYS A 41 -4.81 7.96 6.37
N TYR A 42 -3.71 7.37 6.82
CA TYR A 42 -3.77 6.14 7.60
C TYR A 42 -4.02 6.54 9.07
N LEU A 43 -5.18 6.17 9.59
CA LEU A 43 -5.65 6.61 10.92
C LEU A 43 -5.63 5.50 11.97
N LYS A 44 -5.41 4.25 11.55
CA LYS A 44 -5.29 3.09 12.44
C LYS A 44 -3.94 3.10 13.16
N LYS A 45 -3.80 2.23 14.17
CA LYS A 45 -2.50 2.02 14.82
C LYS A 45 -1.52 1.30 13.88
N PRO A 46 -0.20 1.56 13.94
CA PRO A 46 0.79 0.79 13.20
C PRO A 46 0.68 -0.73 13.40
N GLU A 47 0.37 -1.18 14.62
CA GLU A 47 0.20 -2.61 14.93
C GLU A 47 -0.96 -3.22 14.14
N THR A 48 -2.00 -2.43 13.91
CA THR A 48 -3.18 -2.83 13.14
C THR A 48 -2.81 -3.08 11.68
N TYR A 49 -1.90 -2.32 11.07
CA TYR A 49 -1.39 -2.62 9.72
C TYR A 49 -0.80 -4.03 9.63
N VAL A 50 0.03 -4.40 10.61
CA VAL A 50 0.66 -5.73 10.63
C VAL A 50 -0.38 -6.82 10.82
N GLU A 51 -1.31 -6.63 11.75
CA GLU A 51 -2.33 -7.63 12.05
C GLU A 51 -3.36 -7.78 10.93
N ASP A 52 -3.75 -6.69 10.28
CA ASP A 52 -4.64 -6.70 9.12
C ASP A 52 -4.07 -7.58 8.01
N TYR A 53 -2.80 -7.35 7.66
CA TYR A 53 -2.15 -8.10 6.60
C TYR A 53 -1.75 -9.52 7.00
N LYS A 54 -1.58 -9.83 8.29
CA LYS A 54 -1.46 -11.22 8.77
C LYS A 54 -2.75 -12.00 8.50
N ARG A 55 -3.90 -11.45 8.87
CA ARG A 55 -5.21 -12.10 8.66
C ARG A 55 -5.55 -12.22 7.18
N LEU A 56 -5.26 -11.18 6.39
CA LEU A 56 -5.44 -11.24 4.94
C LEU A 56 -4.49 -12.25 4.27
N THR A 57 -3.25 -12.39 4.76
CA THR A 57 -2.31 -13.43 4.31
C THR A 57 -2.86 -14.82 4.57
N ASP A 58 -3.36 -15.06 5.78
CA ASP A 58 -3.97 -16.34 6.13
C ASP A 58 -5.18 -16.67 5.24
N MET A 59 -6.01 -15.66 4.93
CA MET A 59 -7.11 -15.79 3.98
C MET A 59 -6.62 -16.10 2.55
N ALA A 60 -5.58 -15.41 2.08
CA ALA A 60 -5.00 -15.63 0.75
C ALA A 60 -4.49 -17.07 0.61
N LEU A 61 -3.80 -17.58 1.63
CA LEU A 61 -3.35 -18.97 1.70
C LEU A 61 -4.52 -19.95 1.61
N SER A 62 -5.57 -19.74 2.42
CA SER A 62 -6.77 -20.59 2.42
C SER A 62 -7.52 -20.64 1.09
N LEU A 63 -7.33 -19.64 0.23
CA LEU A 63 -7.99 -19.53 -1.08
C LEU A 63 -7.05 -19.84 -2.28
N ASP A 64 -5.82 -20.30 -2.02
CA ASP A 64 -4.75 -20.43 -3.03
C ASP A 64 -4.60 -19.16 -3.89
N ILE A 65 -4.63 -17.99 -3.23
CA ILE A 65 -4.32 -16.69 -3.83
C ILE A 65 -2.81 -16.45 -3.63
N LYS A 66 -2.10 -16.15 -4.73
CA LYS A 66 -0.64 -16.14 -4.75
C LYS A 66 -0.02 -14.96 -4.03
N GLY A 67 -0.78 -13.87 -3.83
CA GLY A 67 -0.25 -12.70 -3.17
C GLY A 67 -1.25 -11.58 -2.93
N ILE A 68 -0.71 -10.48 -2.41
CA ILE A 68 -1.45 -9.27 -2.04
C ILE A 68 -0.69 -8.08 -2.59
N VAL A 69 -1.36 -7.25 -3.39
CA VAL A 69 -0.89 -5.94 -3.82
C VAL A 69 -1.29 -4.92 -2.77
N ILE A 70 -0.31 -4.20 -2.20
CA ILE A 70 -0.53 -3.21 -1.16
C ILE A 70 -0.17 -1.82 -1.69
N TRP A 71 -1.18 -1.02 -2.00
CA TRP A 71 -0.99 0.41 -2.22
C TRP A 71 -0.80 1.11 -0.87
N GLY A 72 0.25 1.91 -0.75
CA GLY A 72 0.64 2.55 0.52
C GLY A 72 1.56 1.67 1.37
N PHE A 73 2.21 0.67 0.75
CA PHE A 73 3.06 -0.31 1.45
C PHE A 73 4.16 0.30 2.33
N LEU A 74 4.69 1.47 1.96
CA LEU A 74 5.65 2.22 2.77
C LEU A 74 5.07 3.60 3.11
N ARG A 75 4.81 3.83 4.39
CA ARG A 75 4.36 5.11 4.93
C ARG A 75 4.73 5.22 6.41
N ASP A 76 5.13 6.39 6.86
CA ASP A 76 5.58 6.62 8.25
C ASP A 76 4.45 6.35 9.26
N SER A 77 3.24 6.80 8.98
CA SER A 77 2.13 6.72 9.94
C SER A 77 1.62 5.30 10.25
N HIS A 78 2.00 4.28 9.46
CA HIS A 78 1.76 2.87 9.79
C HIS A 78 3.01 2.13 10.26
N GLY A 79 4.07 2.87 10.61
CA GLY A 79 5.32 2.34 11.15
C GLY A 79 6.43 2.14 10.13
N GLY A 80 6.24 2.62 8.90
CA GLY A 80 7.27 2.69 7.86
C GLY A 80 7.89 1.34 7.51
N ILE A 81 9.19 1.37 7.22
CA ILE A 81 9.95 0.20 6.74
C ILE A 81 9.91 -0.95 7.74
N GLU A 82 9.99 -0.67 9.05
CA GLU A 82 10.05 -1.71 10.07
C GLU A 82 8.76 -2.52 10.14
N TYR A 83 7.60 -1.87 9.98
CA TYR A 83 6.30 -2.55 9.99
C TYR A 83 6.02 -3.22 8.63
N ALA A 84 6.42 -2.61 7.53
CA ALA A 84 6.37 -3.21 6.20
C ALA A 84 7.19 -4.52 6.11
N LYS A 85 8.37 -4.57 6.75
CA LYS A 85 9.17 -5.80 6.88
C LYS A 85 8.43 -6.89 7.64
N LYS A 86 7.72 -6.56 8.73
CA LYS A 86 6.93 -7.53 9.50
C LYS A 86 5.83 -8.15 8.64
N VAL A 87 5.12 -7.33 7.85
CA VAL A 87 4.11 -7.79 6.89
C VAL A 87 4.71 -8.71 5.83
N ALA A 88 5.76 -8.26 5.14
CA ALA A 88 6.41 -9.05 4.09
C ALA A 88 7.01 -10.36 4.62
N SER A 89 7.61 -10.32 5.81
CA SER A 89 8.19 -11.51 6.45
C SER A 89 7.13 -12.55 6.80
N TYR A 90 5.99 -12.11 7.34
CA TYR A 90 4.88 -13.01 7.65
C TYR A 90 4.31 -13.64 6.37
N ALA A 91 4.00 -12.85 5.36
CA ALA A 91 3.50 -13.35 4.07
C ALA A 91 4.47 -14.35 3.42
N LYS A 92 5.77 -14.03 3.39
CA LYS A 92 6.83 -14.92 2.91
C LYS A 92 6.85 -16.25 3.68
N SER A 93 6.68 -16.22 5.00
CA SER A 93 6.62 -17.44 5.83
C SER A 93 5.44 -18.36 5.49
N LYS A 94 4.41 -17.83 4.81
CA LYS A 94 3.23 -18.56 4.34
C LYS A 94 3.25 -18.89 2.85
N GLY A 95 4.32 -18.54 2.13
CA GLY A 95 4.37 -18.70 0.67
C GLY A 95 3.44 -17.74 -0.09
N VAL A 96 3.00 -16.65 0.54
CA VAL A 96 2.17 -15.60 -0.07
C VAL A 96 3.07 -14.41 -0.43
N SER A 97 2.97 -13.91 -1.66
CA SER A 97 3.77 -12.77 -2.12
C SER A 97 3.16 -11.43 -1.71
N ILE A 98 3.99 -10.48 -1.26
CA ILE A 98 3.58 -9.07 -1.12
C ILE A 98 4.13 -8.29 -2.31
N MET A 99 3.24 -7.57 -3.00
CA MET A 99 3.57 -6.70 -4.12
C MET A 99 3.31 -5.24 -3.72
N PRO A 100 4.34 -4.42 -3.50
CA PRO A 100 4.15 -3.00 -3.23
C PRO A 100 3.55 -2.29 -4.45
N GLY A 101 2.40 -1.63 -4.26
CA GLY A 101 1.85 -0.72 -5.26
C GLY A 101 2.67 0.58 -5.28
N VAL A 102 3.28 0.88 -6.42
CA VAL A 102 4.12 2.07 -6.62
C VAL A 102 3.48 2.98 -7.65
N GLY A 103 3.21 4.23 -7.27
CA GLY A 103 2.73 5.27 -8.19
C GLY A 103 3.64 6.48 -8.14
N THR A 104 4.37 6.74 -9.22
CA THR A 104 5.41 7.78 -9.32
C THR A 104 4.88 9.22 -9.41
N THR A 105 3.55 9.38 -9.53
CA THR A 105 2.89 10.69 -9.58
C THR A 105 2.04 10.91 -8.33
N HIS A 106 0.74 10.65 -8.40
CA HIS A 106 -0.23 10.97 -7.35
C HIS A 106 -0.02 10.17 -6.05
N TYR A 107 0.62 9.01 -6.14
CA TYR A 107 0.86 8.10 -5.02
C TYR A 107 2.19 8.37 -4.28
N GLY A 108 2.88 9.45 -4.61
CA GLY A 108 4.02 9.88 -3.82
C GLY A 108 5.30 9.08 -4.05
N GLY A 109 5.35 8.17 -5.03
CA GLY A 109 6.53 7.34 -5.32
C GLY A 109 6.48 5.97 -4.64
N VAL A 110 7.67 5.44 -4.31
CA VAL A 110 7.81 4.14 -3.62
C VAL A 110 7.46 4.28 -2.14
N TYR A 111 7.73 5.46 -1.56
CA TYR A 111 7.39 5.81 -0.19
C TYR A 111 6.22 6.78 -0.19
N TYR A 112 5.03 6.30 0.11
CA TYR A 112 3.78 7.02 -0.11
C TYR A 112 3.68 8.31 0.71
N GLU A 113 3.96 8.24 2.00
CA GLU A 113 3.88 9.39 2.92
C GLU A 113 4.94 9.25 4.01
N GLY A 114 5.70 10.31 4.24
CA GLY A 114 6.76 10.35 5.25
C GLY A 114 7.97 11.16 4.80
N ASN A 115 8.96 11.25 5.68
CA ASN A 115 10.23 11.93 5.39
C ASN A 115 11.27 10.93 4.87
N ASN A 116 11.15 10.56 3.59
CA ASN A 116 12.04 9.60 2.96
C ASN A 116 12.42 10.05 1.55
N LYS A 117 13.68 9.86 1.13
CA LYS A 117 14.16 10.26 -0.21
C LYS A 117 13.39 9.62 -1.38
N TYR A 118 12.69 8.51 -1.15
CA TYR A 118 11.85 7.83 -2.15
C TYR A 118 10.40 8.30 -2.15
N ASN A 119 10.06 9.30 -1.32
CA ASN A 119 8.83 10.05 -1.38
C ASN A 119 8.98 11.25 -2.33
N ILE A 120 8.02 11.45 -3.23
CA ILE A 120 8.06 12.49 -4.28
C ILE A 120 8.21 13.89 -3.68
N ASN A 121 7.54 14.19 -2.56
CA ASN A 121 7.59 15.51 -1.96
C ASN A 121 8.96 15.77 -1.36
N THR A 122 9.53 14.78 -0.66
CA THR A 122 10.89 14.88 -0.12
C THR A 122 11.92 15.03 -1.26
N PHE A 123 11.75 14.26 -2.34
CA PHE A 123 12.60 14.36 -3.52
C PHE A 123 12.53 15.76 -4.16
N LEU A 124 11.34 16.29 -4.40
CA LEU A 124 11.15 17.61 -5.03
C LEU A 124 11.59 18.77 -4.14
N HIS A 125 11.51 18.65 -2.81
CA HIS A 125 12.10 19.65 -1.91
C HIS A 125 13.63 19.71 -2.04
N ALA A 126 14.28 18.57 -2.25
CA ALA A 126 15.73 18.50 -2.44
C ALA A 126 16.18 18.80 -3.88
N ASN A 127 15.28 18.66 -4.86
CA ASN A 127 15.56 18.82 -6.30
C ASN A 127 14.44 19.66 -6.95
N PRO A 128 14.30 20.96 -6.60
CA PRO A 128 13.21 21.80 -7.08
C PRO A 128 13.18 21.95 -8.60
N GLU A 129 14.32 21.80 -9.28
CA GLU A 129 14.47 21.84 -10.73
C GLU A 129 13.80 20.66 -11.45
N CYS A 130 13.51 19.57 -10.73
CA CYS A 130 12.80 18.41 -11.27
C CYS A 130 11.27 18.57 -11.25
N GLY A 131 10.76 19.64 -10.62
CA GLY A 131 9.33 19.93 -10.55
C GLY A 131 8.78 20.49 -11.84
N ALA A 132 7.57 20.07 -12.23
CA ALA A 132 6.85 20.71 -13.33
C ALA A 132 6.48 22.15 -12.94
N VAL A 133 6.85 23.12 -13.77
CA VAL A 133 6.42 24.52 -13.59
C VAL A 133 4.99 24.63 -14.10
N VAL A 134 4.05 24.80 -13.18
CA VAL A 134 2.65 25.10 -13.54
C VAL A 134 2.52 26.62 -13.61
N SER A 135 2.41 27.15 -14.82
CA SER A 135 2.03 28.54 -15.07
C SER A 135 0.65 28.80 -14.44
N LYS A 136 0.54 29.85 -13.62
CA LYS A 136 -0.69 30.21 -12.90
C LYS A 136 -1.81 30.79 -13.77
N GLU A 137 -1.59 30.92 -15.08
CA GLU A 137 -2.58 31.45 -16.01
C GLU A 137 -3.62 30.39 -16.41
N PRO A 138 -4.93 30.68 -16.34
CA PRO A 138 -5.97 29.79 -16.84
C PRO A 138 -5.77 29.51 -18.34
N GLY A 139 -5.55 28.23 -18.70
CA GLY A 139 -5.41 27.81 -20.10
C GLY A 139 -3.97 27.66 -20.62
N ALA A 140 -2.96 27.87 -19.78
CA ALA A 140 -1.59 27.71 -20.21
C ALA A 140 -1.24 26.23 -20.47
N LYS A 141 -0.78 25.95 -21.71
CA LYS A 141 -0.29 24.63 -22.12
C LYS A 141 0.98 24.31 -21.33
N ARG A 142 1.10 23.07 -20.84
CA ARG A 142 2.30 22.59 -20.14
C ARG A 142 3.54 22.94 -20.96
N ALA A 143 4.46 23.68 -20.37
CA ALA A 143 5.75 23.92 -20.98
C ALA A 143 6.50 22.57 -21.05
N HIS A 144 6.84 22.16 -22.27
CA HIS A 144 7.72 21.04 -22.51
C HIS A 144 9.16 21.54 -22.35
N HIS A 145 9.88 20.98 -21.38
CA HIS A 145 11.33 21.02 -21.34
C HIS A 145 11.87 19.86 -22.19
#